data_AF-A0A2T6CIW4-F1
#
_entry.id   AF-A0A2T6CIW4-F1
#
_cell.length_a   1.000
_cell.length_b   1.000
_cell.length_c   1.000
_cell.angle_alpha   90.00
_cell.angle_beta   90.00
_cell.angle_gamma   90.00
#
_symmetry.space_group_name_H-M   'P 1'
#
loop_
_entity.id
_entity.type
_entity.pdbx_description
1 polymer ?
#
loop_
_entity_poly.entity_id
_entity_poly.type
_entity_poly.pdbx_seq_one_letter_code
_entity_poly.pdbx_strand_id
1 'polypeptide(L)' 'MLRLIILLFAAAIGFGLGIKYDRMQMAAECANGEGEWTGTICVNSELLQ' A
#
# COMPACT_ATOMS: atom_id res chain seq x y z
N MET A 1 -25.50 -5.38 -17.73
CA MET A 1 -24.71 -4.70 -16.67
C MET A 1 -23.54 -5.53 -16.12
N LEU A 2 -23.50 -6.85 -16.33
CA LEU A 2 -22.43 -7.75 -15.85
C LEU A 2 -20.99 -7.29 -16.22
N ARG A 3 -20.80 -6.76 -17.43
CA ARG A 3 -19.50 -6.21 -17.88
C ARG A 3 -18.97 -5.08 -16.99
N LEU A 4 -19.84 -4.17 -16.55
CA LEU A 4 -19.47 -3.07 -15.66
C LEU A 4 -19.13 -3.58 -14.25
N ILE A 5 -19.88 -4.57 -13.76
CA ILE A 5 -19.63 -5.19 -12.46
C ILE A 5 -18.24 -5.84 -12.43
N ILE A 6 -17.87 -6.57 -13.48
CA ILE A 6 -16.54 -7.19 -13.59
C ILE A 6 -15.42 -6.12 -13.55
N LEU A 7 -15.59 -5.01 -14.26
CA LEU A 7 -14.61 -3.91 -14.25
C LEU A 7 -14.49 -3.25 -12.87
N LEU A 8 -15.62 -3.04 -12.18
CA LEU A 8 -15.62 -2.49 -10.83
C LEU A 8 -14.94 -3.43 -9.83
N PHE A 9 -15.17 -4.74 -9.97
CA PHE A 9 -14.48 -5.74 -9.15
C PHE A 9 -12.98 -5.75 -9.41
N ALA A 10 -12.56 -5.76 -10.68
CA ALA A 10 -11.15 -5.70 -11.05
C ALA A 10 -10.49 -4.42 -10.50
N ALA A 11 -11.16 -3.28 -10.60
CA ALA A 11 -10.69 -2.01 -10.05
C ALA A 11 -10.58 -2.05 -8.52
N ALA A 12 -11.59 -2.57 -7.82
CA ALA A 12 -11.58 -2.70 -6.36
C ALA A 12 -10.47 -3.65 -5.87
N ILE A 13 -10.27 -4.76 -6.57
CA ILE A 13 -9.20 -5.73 -6.25
C ILE A 13 -7.83 -5.08 -6.49
N GLY A 14 -7.61 -4.45 -7.64
CA GLY A 14 -6.35 -3.78 -7.96
C GLY A 14 -6.02 -2.67 -6.95
N PHE A 15 -7.02 -1.86 -6.59
CA PHE A 15 -6.87 -0.81 -5.59
C PHE A 15 -6.55 -1.36 -4.20
N GLY A 16 -7.26 -2.40 -3.75
CA GLY A 16 -7.00 -3.05 -2.46
C GLY A 16 -5.62 -3.71 -2.38
N LEU A 17 -5.18 -4.35 -3.47
CA LEU A 17 -3.84 -4.92 -3.57
C LEU A 17 -2.76 -3.83 -3.55
N GLY A 18 -2.97 -2.71 -4.25
CA GLY A 18 -2.07 -1.57 -4.24
C GLY A 18 -1.85 -0.99 -2.84
N ILE A 19 -2.93 -0.73 -2.11
CA ILE A 19 -2.85 -0.22 -0.72
C ILE A 19 -2.14 -1.22 0.19
N LYS A 20 -2.44 -2.52 0.05
CA LYS A 20 -1.79 -3.54 0.87
C LYS A 20 -0.30 -3.62 0.58
N TYR A 21 0.09 -3.55 -0.69
CA TYR A 21 1.48 -3.59 -1.12
C TYR A 21 2.27 -2.39 -0.58
N ASP A 22 1.70 -1.18 -0.72
CA ASP A 22 2.28 0.07 -0.21
C ASP A 22 2.51 0.01 1.30
N ARG A 23 1.51 -0.43 2.08
CA ARG A 23 1.65 -0.62 3.53
C ARG A 23 2.70 -1.67 3.92
N MET A 24 2.79 -2.75 3.13
CA MET A 24 3.79 -3.79 3.38
C MET A 24 5.21 -3.27 3.11
N GLN A 25 5.41 -2.49 2.05
CA GLN A 25 6.72 -1.88 1.80
C GLN A 25 7.09 -0.88 2.88
N MET A 26 6.18 0.04 3.27
CA MET A 26 6.46 1.00 4.35
C MET A 26 6.84 0.30 5.67
N ALA A 27 6.17 -0.80 6.00
CA ALA A 27 6.50 -1.59 7.19
C ALA A 27 7.87 -2.28 7.06
N ALA A 28 8.23 -2.75 5.85
CA ALA A 28 9.52 -3.38 5.59
C ALA A 28 10.68 -2.38 5.63
N GLU A 29 10.53 -1.20 5.03
CA GLU A 29 11.55 -0.13 5.06
C GLU A 29 11.83 0.33 6.49
N CYS A 30 10.79 0.53 7.29
CA CYS A 30 10.97 0.84 8.71
C CYS A 30 11.62 -0.30 9.51
N ALA A 31 11.31 -1.56 9.18
CA ALA A 31 11.98 -2.70 9.81
C ALA A 31 13.46 -2.82 9.41
N ASN A 32 13.83 -2.31 8.22
CA ASN A 32 15.21 -2.23 7.75
C ASN A 32 15.99 -1.03 8.32
N GLY A 33 15.33 -0.14 9.08
CA GLY A 33 15.96 1.04 9.67
C GLY A 33 16.03 2.26 8.73
N GLU A 34 15.27 2.25 7.63
CA GLU A 34 15.21 3.34 6.64
C GLU A 34 14.26 4.48 7.06
N GLY A 35 13.66 4.41 8.24
CA GLY A 35 12.78 5.46 8.77
C GLY A 35 12.33 5.20 10.21
N GLU A 36 11.50 6.09 10.75
CA GLU A 36 10.94 5.96 12.10
C GLU A 36 9.50 5.44 12.05
N TRP A 37 9.23 4.33 12.75
CA TRP A 37 7.89 3.74 12.79
C TRP A 37 7.00 4.44 13.81
N THR A 38 5.99 5.16 13.34
CA THR A 38 5.04 5.90 14.20
C THR A 38 3.82 5.07 14.65
N GLY A 39 3.86 3.76 14.46
CA GLY A 39 2.75 2.85 14.77
C GLY A 39 1.75 2.64 13.63
N THR A 40 1.71 3.55 12.65
CA THR A 40 0.83 3.43 11.47
C THR A 40 1.51 3.72 10.13
N ILE A 41 2.51 4.60 10.12
CA ILE A 41 3.31 4.93 8.93
C ILE A 41 4.80 4.93 9.28
N CYS A 42 5.63 4.66 8.26
CA CYS A 42 7.06 4.85 8.33
C CYS A 42 7.40 6.28 7.87
N VAL A 43 7.96 7.11 8.75
CA VAL A 43 8.30 8.51 8.42
C VAL A 43 9.75 8.58 7.98
N ASN A 44 10.06 9.43 7.00
CA ASN A 44 11.37 9.53 6.34
C ASN A 44 11.80 8.28 5.55
N SER A 45 10.87 7.40 5.18
CA SER A 45 11.17 6.26 4.30
C SER A 45 11.39 6.71 2.85
N GLU A 46 12.15 5.93 2.07
CA GLU A 46 12.45 6.27 0.67
C GLU A 46 11.18 6.37 -0.20
N LEU A 47 10.10 5.67 0.16
CA LEU A 47 8.78 5.78 -0.50
C LEU A 47 8.07 7.13 -0.30
N LEU A 48 8.40 7.87 0.77
CA LEU A 48 7.75 9.13 1.15
C LEU A 48 8.60 10.38 0.85
N GLN A 49 9.82 10.21 0.34
CA GLN A 49 10.68 11.28 -0.17
C GLN A 49 10.44 11.52 -1.67
#